data_AF-A0A8S3V3R7-F1
#
_entry.id   AF-A0A8S3V3R7-F1
#
_cell.length_a   1.000
_cell.length_b   1.000
_cell.length_c   1.000
_cell.angle_alpha   90.00
_cell.angle_beta   90.00
_cell.angle_gamma   90.00
#
_symmetry.space_group_name_H-M   'P 1'
#
loop_
_entity.id
_entity.type
_entity.pdbx_description
1 polymer ?
#
loop_
_entity_poly.entity_id
_entity_poly.type
_entity_poly.pdbx_seq_one_letter_code
_entity_poly.pdbx_strand_id
1 'polypeptide(L)'
;MFASYWWLRNSSFISNSAIFDIARVKWSDTGMYRCQANNSVGLSELSTAINLKVMYDLEDIYYVFKGLVNYHISISPDVQLDKLDEIKLNEGTRLFVSCNGHSYPEFSENHVIWTNNNNTFNRPRRDLVIDNVNRNDSGTYKCSVTLKVKPTIGESVDIIGTTTVHVNILCKY
;
A
#
# COMPACT_ATOMS: atom_id res chain seq x y z
N MET A 1 -36.31 27.32 19.13
CA MET A 1 -35.68 26.08 19.63
C MET A 1 -34.28 26.03 19.05
N PHE A 2 -33.25 25.95 19.88
CA PHE A 2 -31.87 25.81 19.41
C PHE A 2 -31.43 24.38 19.68
N ALA A 3 -30.89 23.72 18.65
CA ALA A 3 -30.20 22.45 18.81
C ALA A 3 -28.74 22.72 19.15
N SER A 4 -28.17 21.84 19.99
CA SER A 4 -26.74 21.79 20.29
C SER A 4 -26.17 20.52 19.67
N TYR A 5 -24.90 20.57 19.27
CA TYR A 5 -24.23 19.49 18.57
C TYR A 5 -22.92 19.15 19.29
N TRP A 6 -22.47 17.90 19.18
CA TRP A 6 -21.17 17.45 19.67
C TRP A 6 -20.54 16.51 18.66
N TRP A 7 -19.41 16.92 18.11
CA TRP A 7 -18.57 16.07 17.27
C TRP A 7 -17.56 15.33 18.13
N LEU A 8 -17.40 14.05 17.84
CA LEU A 8 -16.41 13.17 18.46
C LEU A 8 -15.51 12.58 17.39
N ARG A 9 -14.20 12.59 17.64
CA ARG A 9 -13.17 11.86 16.88
C ARG A 9 -12.54 10.82 17.78
N ASN A 10 -12.63 9.54 17.41
CA ASN A 10 -12.15 8.42 18.24
C ASN A 10 -12.66 8.49 19.69
N SER A 11 -13.95 8.83 19.83
CA SER A 11 -14.64 9.04 21.11
C SER A 11 -14.22 10.28 21.92
N SER A 12 -13.32 11.11 21.40
CA SER A 12 -12.92 12.39 22.02
C SER A 12 -13.70 13.55 21.42
N PHE A 13 -14.23 14.44 22.25
CA PHE A 13 -14.92 15.66 21.81
C PHE A 13 -13.97 16.59 21.02
N ILE A 14 -14.46 17.14 19.90
CA ILE A 14 -13.66 18.00 19.00
C ILE A 14 -14.37 19.30 18.57
N SER A 15 -15.71 19.39 18.62
CA SER A 15 -16.44 20.60 18.23
C SER A 15 -17.92 20.56 18.67
N ASN A 16 -18.53 21.73 18.86
CA ASN A 16 -19.96 21.90 19.16
C ASN A 16 -20.78 22.55 18.04
N SER A 17 -20.18 22.74 16.86
CA SER A 17 -20.85 23.35 15.70
C SER A 17 -21.75 22.35 14.97
N ALA A 18 -22.85 22.84 14.38
CA ALA A 18 -23.72 22.04 13.52
C ALA A 18 -22.95 21.47 12.31
N ILE A 19 -21.95 22.21 11.83
CA ILE A 19 -21.02 21.82 10.76
C ILE A 19 -19.61 21.78 11.36
N PHE A 20 -18.89 20.69 11.13
CA PHE A 20 -17.48 20.57 11.50
C PHE A 20 -16.60 20.60 10.25
N ASP A 21 -15.90 21.72 10.06
CA ASP A 21 -15.03 21.96 8.92
C ASP A 21 -13.55 21.84 9.30
N ILE A 22 -12.81 21.06 8.52
CA ILE A 22 -11.34 20.98 8.61
C ILE A 22 -10.77 21.74 7.41
N ALA A 23 -10.32 22.98 7.63
CA ALA A 23 -9.84 23.85 6.55
C ALA A 23 -8.59 23.32 5.83
N ARG A 24 -7.72 22.60 6.54
CA ARG A 24 -6.51 21.96 6.01
C ARG A 24 -6.34 20.59 6.65
N VAL A 25 -6.78 19.56 5.94
CA VAL A 25 -6.75 18.17 6.40
C VAL A 25 -5.29 17.70 6.49
N LYS A 26 -4.92 17.12 7.63
CA LYS A 26 -3.61 16.50 7.89
C LYS A 26 -3.76 15.01 8.15
N TRP A 27 -2.67 14.24 8.05
CA TRP A 27 -2.70 12.80 8.36
C TRP A 27 -3.28 12.50 9.75
N SER A 28 -2.95 13.35 10.75
CA SER A 28 -3.47 13.27 12.12
C SER A 28 -4.99 13.45 12.24
N ASP A 29 -5.66 13.90 11.18
CA ASP A 29 -7.12 14.00 11.13
C ASP A 29 -7.79 12.69 10.75
N THR A 30 -7.01 11.65 10.40
CA THR A 30 -7.53 10.28 10.25
C THR A 30 -8.18 9.81 11.54
N GLY A 31 -9.38 9.24 11.42
CA GLY A 31 -10.09 8.72 12.58
C GLY A 31 -11.57 8.46 12.31
N MET A 32 -12.23 7.96 13.35
CA MET A 32 -13.66 7.70 13.35
C MET A 32 -14.41 8.91 13.90
N TYR A 33 -15.28 9.50 13.07
CA TYR A 33 -16.08 10.68 13.41
C TYR A 33 -17.53 10.29 13.67
N ARG A 34 -18.11 10.86 14.73
CA ARG A 34 -19.53 10.77 15.06
C ARG A 34 -20.04 12.14 15.52
N CYS A 35 -21.32 12.39 15.32
CA CYS A 35 -22.00 13.58 15.83
C CYS A 35 -23.17 13.16 16.74
N GLN A 36 -23.43 13.96 17.77
CA GLN A 36 -24.62 13.86 18.61
C GLN A 36 -25.34 15.20 18.59
N ALA A 37 -26.68 15.18 18.59
CA ALA A 37 -27.49 16.39 18.69
C ALA A 37 -28.32 16.36 19.99
N ASN A 38 -28.63 17.54 20.51
CA ASN A 38 -29.52 17.70 21.67
C ASN A 38 -30.45 18.87 21.42
N ASN A 39 -31.72 18.68 21.73
CA ASN A 39 -32.74 19.72 21.66
C ASN A 39 -33.53 19.76 22.98
N SER A 40 -34.60 20.54 23.03
CA SER A 40 -35.45 20.65 24.21
C SER A 40 -36.20 19.37 24.59
N VAL A 41 -36.24 18.36 23.71
CA VAL A 41 -36.84 17.04 23.97
C VAL A 41 -35.81 16.10 24.60
N GLY A 42 -34.53 16.26 24.29
CA GLY A 42 -33.43 15.51 24.90
C GLY A 42 -32.27 15.23 23.94
N LEU A 43 -31.36 14.37 24.40
CA LEU A 43 -30.17 13.92 23.69
C LEU A 43 -30.52 12.85 22.65
N SER A 44 -30.05 13.03 21.42
CA SER A 44 -30.11 12.00 20.39
C SER A 44 -29.09 10.89 20.68
N GLU A 45 -29.27 9.75 20.02
CA GLU A 45 -28.19 8.78 19.88
C GLU A 45 -27.03 9.35 19.03
N LEU A 46 -25.87 8.72 19.12
CA LEU A 46 -24.74 9.02 18.26
C LEU A 46 -25.07 8.65 16.81
N SER A 47 -24.62 9.48 15.87
CA SER A 47 -24.70 9.17 14.45
C SER A 47 -23.96 7.88 14.10
N THR A 48 -24.29 7.31 12.94
CA THR A 48 -23.43 6.32 12.30
C THR A 48 -22.02 6.87 12.15
N ALA A 49 -21.03 6.00 12.32
CA ALA A 49 -19.63 6.38 12.26
C ALA A 49 -19.17 6.65 10.82
N ILE A 50 -18.44 7.74 10.61
CA ILE A 50 -17.72 8.03 9.38
C ILE A 50 -16.23 7.83 9.65
N ASN A 51 -15.60 6.89 8.93
CA ASN A 51 -14.16 6.68 9.03
C ASN A 51 -13.44 7.54 7.99
N LEU A 52 -12.86 8.64 8.43
CA LEU A 52 -12.02 9.48 7.58
C LEU A 52 -10.62 8.88 7.52
N LYS A 53 -10.18 8.49 6.32
CA LYS A 53 -8.79 8.09 6.06
C LYS A 53 -8.13 9.16 5.20
N VAL A 54 -7.17 9.88 5.79
CA VAL A 54 -6.41 10.90 5.08
C VAL A 54 -5.23 10.23 4.40
N MET A 55 -5.13 10.40 3.08
CA MET A 55 -3.99 9.95 2.28
C MET A 55 -2.91 11.03 2.23
N TYR A 56 -1.68 10.64 1.91
CA TYR A 56 -0.54 11.54 1.88
C TYR A 56 -0.45 12.27 0.54
N ASP A 57 0.00 13.52 0.60
CA ASP A 57 0.64 14.16 -0.54
C ASP A 57 2.13 13.76 -0.57
N LEU A 58 2.68 13.53 -1.76
CA LEU A 58 4.10 13.23 -1.93
C LEU A 58 4.96 14.42 -1.48
N GLU A 59 4.43 15.65 -1.57
CA GLU A 59 5.08 16.84 -1.03
C GLU A 59 5.10 16.85 0.51
N ASP A 60 4.01 16.44 1.18
CA ASP A 60 3.93 16.43 2.65
C ASP A 60 4.85 15.38 3.29
N ILE A 61 5.03 14.22 2.64
CA ILE A 61 5.99 13.19 3.08
C ILE A 61 7.41 13.75 3.05
N TYR A 62 7.79 14.43 1.97
CA TYR A 62 9.11 15.03 1.84
C TYR A 62 9.38 16.03 2.98
N TYR A 63 8.44 16.92 3.32
CA TYR A 63 8.67 17.93 4.37
C TYR A 63 8.68 17.37 5.80
N VAL A 64 7.87 16.36 6.12
CA VAL A 64 7.87 15.73 7.45
C VAL A 64 9.21 15.02 7.73
N PHE A 65 9.79 14.35 6.73
CA PHE A 65 11.04 13.59 6.91
C PHE A 65 12.30 14.38 6.58
N LYS A 66 12.23 15.47 5.80
CA LYS A 66 13.35 16.42 5.57
C LYS A 66 13.83 17.04 6.89
N GLY A 67 12.96 17.17 7.89
CA GLY A 67 13.33 17.63 9.22
C GLY A 67 14.07 16.59 10.09
N LEU A 68 14.14 15.32 9.65
CA LEU A 68 14.63 14.23 10.49
C LEU A 68 15.93 13.56 10.02
N VAL A 69 16.29 13.54 8.73
CA VAL A 69 17.64 13.14 8.25
C VAL A 69 17.79 13.36 6.74
N ASN A 70 19.03 13.51 6.26
CA ASN A 70 19.42 13.59 4.84
C ASN A 70 19.25 12.24 4.10
N TYR A 71 18.05 11.68 4.04
CA TYR A 71 17.78 10.46 3.27
C TYR A 71 17.14 10.81 1.93
N HIS A 72 17.70 10.32 0.83
CA HIS A 72 17.01 10.28 -0.45
C HIS A 72 15.88 9.25 -0.33
N ILE A 73 14.66 9.71 -0.08
CA ILE A 73 13.50 8.84 0.03
C ILE A 73 13.02 8.50 -1.39
N SER A 74 13.22 7.24 -1.80
CA SER A 74 12.55 6.65 -2.96
C SER A 74 11.13 6.25 -2.54
N ILE A 75 10.11 6.91 -3.11
CA ILE A 75 8.69 6.65 -2.79
C ILE A 75 8.16 5.43 -3.58
N SER A 76 9.03 4.75 -4.33
CA SER A 76 8.74 3.44 -4.91
C SER A 76 8.73 2.36 -3.83
N PRO A 77 7.86 1.34 -3.92
CA PRO A 77 7.97 0.13 -3.12
C PRO A 77 9.42 -0.39 -3.09
N ASP A 78 9.97 -0.64 -1.90
CA ASP A 78 11.26 -1.30 -1.73
C ASP A 78 11.03 -2.80 -1.85
N VAL A 79 11.17 -3.32 -3.08
CA VAL A 79 10.86 -4.71 -3.42
C VAL A 79 12.12 -5.55 -3.38
N GLN A 80 12.07 -6.64 -2.63
CA GLN A 80 13.17 -7.56 -2.37
C GLN A 80 12.72 -9.00 -2.61
N LEU A 81 13.66 -9.88 -2.99
CA LEU A 81 13.41 -11.31 -3.15
C LEU A 81 14.08 -12.08 -2.01
N ASP A 82 13.48 -13.19 -1.61
CA ASP A 82 14.04 -14.06 -0.56
C ASP A 82 15.29 -14.84 -1.00
N LYS A 83 15.66 -14.76 -2.29
CA LYS A 83 16.76 -15.52 -2.89
C LYS A 83 17.81 -14.61 -3.52
N LEU A 84 19.03 -15.16 -3.64
CA LEU A 84 20.17 -14.53 -4.31
C LEU A 84 19.84 -14.11 -5.74
N ASP A 85 20.64 -13.17 -6.28
CA ASP A 85 20.54 -12.66 -7.65
C ASP A 85 20.52 -13.77 -8.73
N GLU A 86 21.13 -14.93 -8.43
CA GLU A 86 21.10 -16.12 -9.28
C GLU A 86 20.60 -17.36 -8.52
N ILE A 87 19.67 -18.09 -9.14
CA ILE A 87 19.15 -19.38 -8.67
C ILE A 87 19.53 -20.46 -9.69
N LYS A 88 20.23 -21.51 -9.22
CA LYS A 88 20.55 -22.70 -10.02
C LYS A 88 19.72 -23.89 -9.53
N LEU A 89 18.97 -24.52 -10.44
CA LEU A 89 18.10 -25.66 -10.14
C LEU A 89 18.29 -26.76 -11.17
N ASN A 90 18.05 -28.02 -10.80
CA ASN A 90 18.02 -29.13 -11.76
C ASN A 90 16.61 -29.29 -12.35
N GLU A 91 16.52 -29.81 -13.58
CA GLU A 91 15.24 -30.19 -14.19
C GLU A 91 14.43 -31.12 -13.27
N GLY A 92 13.13 -30.85 -13.19
CA GLY A 92 12.19 -31.60 -12.35
C GLY A 92 12.06 -31.11 -10.91
N THR A 93 12.77 -30.04 -10.53
CA THR A 93 12.66 -29.44 -9.20
C THR A 93 11.60 -28.34 -9.16
N ARG A 94 11.23 -27.93 -7.94
CA ARG A 94 10.29 -26.84 -7.69
C ARG A 94 11.02 -25.50 -7.54
N LEU A 95 10.73 -24.54 -8.42
CA LEU A 95 11.07 -23.14 -8.23
C LEU A 95 10.07 -22.50 -7.28
N PHE A 96 10.58 -21.77 -6.29
CA PHE A 96 9.82 -20.98 -5.35
C PHE A 96 10.60 -19.69 -5.06
N VAL A 97 10.01 -18.54 -5.37
CA VAL A 97 10.59 -17.21 -5.14
C VAL A 97 9.50 -16.28 -4.61
N SER A 98 9.68 -15.76 -3.40
CA SER A 98 8.75 -14.78 -2.82
C SER A 98 9.16 -13.36 -3.19
N CYS A 99 8.18 -12.54 -3.57
CA CYS A 99 8.35 -11.11 -3.72
C CYS A 99 7.89 -10.40 -2.45
N ASN A 100 8.86 -9.92 -1.69
CA ASN A 100 8.66 -9.23 -0.42
C ASN A 100 9.11 -7.78 -0.52
N GLY A 101 8.85 -7.01 0.51
CA GLY A 101 9.18 -5.59 0.50
C GLY A 101 8.34 -4.76 1.43
N HIS A 102 8.73 -3.51 1.54
CA HIS A 102 8.02 -2.51 2.32
C HIS A 102 7.65 -1.33 1.42
N SER A 103 6.45 -0.82 1.59
CA SER A 103 6.00 0.37 0.87
C SER A 103 5.02 1.15 1.71
N TYR A 104 4.88 2.43 1.37
CA TYR A 104 3.80 3.24 1.89
C TYR A 104 3.00 3.85 0.73
N PRO A 105 1.70 3.53 0.57
CA PRO A 105 0.91 2.58 1.37
C PRO A 105 1.42 1.14 1.25
N GLU A 106 1.14 0.29 2.23
CA GLU A 106 1.50 -1.14 2.22
C GLU A 106 0.89 -1.88 1.02
N PHE A 107 1.67 -2.77 0.39
CA PHE A 107 1.20 -3.58 -0.73
C PHE A 107 0.77 -4.99 -0.29
N SER A 108 -0.20 -5.52 -1.03
CA SER A 108 -0.67 -6.91 -0.92
C SER A 108 -0.44 -7.67 -2.23
N GLU A 109 -0.71 -8.97 -2.23
CA GLU A 109 -0.54 -9.86 -3.39
C GLU A 109 -1.21 -9.37 -4.69
N ASN A 110 -2.30 -8.59 -4.58
CA ASN A 110 -3.01 -8.00 -5.71
C ASN A 110 -2.24 -6.91 -6.45
N HIS A 111 -1.17 -6.39 -5.84
CA HIS A 111 -0.31 -5.37 -6.42
C HIS A 111 0.94 -5.97 -7.07
N VAL A 112 1.16 -7.28 -6.89
CA VAL A 112 2.36 -7.98 -7.34
C VAL A 112 2.10 -8.62 -8.71
N ILE A 113 2.99 -8.32 -9.65
CA ILE A 113 3.01 -8.91 -10.98
C ILE A 113 4.39 -9.51 -11.23
N TRP A 114 4.41 -10.78 -11.62
CA TRP A 114 5.60 -11.45 -12.09
C TRP A 114 5.65 -11.44 -13.62
N THR A 115 6.81 -11.13 -14.17
CA THR A 115 7.10 -11.26 -15.61
C THR A 115 8.40 -12.00 -15.82
N ASN A 116 8.52 -12.67 -16.95
CA ASN A 116 9.81 -13.09 -17.50
C ASN A 116 9.90 -12.65 -18.96
N ASN A 117 11.01 -12.95 -19.64
CA ASN A 117 11.25 -12.52 -21.02
C ASN A 117 10.14 -12.90 -22.01
N ASN A 118 9.34 -13.94 -21.71
CA ASN A 118 8.36 -14.51 -22.64
C ASN A 118 6.91 -14.40 -22.15
N ASN A 119 6.68 -14.22 -20.85
CA ASN A 119 5.38 -14.40 -20.22
C ASN A 119 5.13 -13.37 -19.10
N THR A 120 3.85 -12.99 -18.98
CA THR A 120 3.32 -12.31 -17.79
C THR A 120 2.51 -13.33 -16.99
N PHE A 121 2.83 -13.45 -15.70
CA PHE A 121 2.14 -14.35 -14.80
C PHE A 121 0.90 -13.62 -14.26
N ASN A 122 -0.22 -13.69 -14.98
CA ASN A 122 -1.45 -12.93 -14.73
C ASN A 122 -2.22 -13.29 -13.44
N ARG A 123 -1.64 -14.11 -12.55
CA ARG A 123 -2.27 -14.44 -11.26
C ARG A 123 -1.58 -13.64 -10.16
N PRO A 124 -2.24 -12.61 -9.59
CA PRO A 124 -1.67 -11.85 -8.50
C PRO A 124 -1.34 -12.79 -7.33
N ARG A 125 -0.05 -12.89 -7.05
CA ARG A 125 0.53 -13.69 -5.97
C ARG A 125 1.85 -13.05 -5.56
N ARG A 126 2.14 -13.06 -4.27
CA ARG A 126 3.48 -12.71 -3.79
C ARG A 126 4.53 -13.65 -4.36
N ASP A 127 4.20 -14.94 -4.45
CA ASP A 127 5.17 -15.98 -4.76
C ASP A 127 5.08 -16.46 -6.21
N LEU A 128 6.24 -16.52 -6.87
CA LEU A 128 6.45 -17.24 -8.12
C LEU A 128 6.72 -18.71 -7.81
N VAL A 129 5.88 -19.60 -8.36
CA VAL A 129 5.98 -21.04 -8.15
C VAL A 129 5.91 -21.78 -9.49
N ILE A 130 6.89 -22.65 -9.75
CA ILE A 130 6.91 -23.59 -10.88
C ILE A 130 7.30 -24.96 -10.33
N ASP A 131 6.37 -25.93 -10.29
CA ASP A 131 6.58 -27.18 -9.55
C ASP A 131 7.51 -28.19 -10.23
N ASN A 132 7.60 -28.16 -11.56
CA ASN A 132 8.38 -29.11 -12.36
C ASN A 132 9.16 -28.35 -13.44
N VAL A 133 10.25 -27.68 -13.04
CA VAL A 133 11.02 -26.83 -13.95
C VAL A 133 11.70 -27.63 -15.05
N ASN A 134 11.76 -27.05 -16.24
CA ASN A 134 12.51 -27.55 -17.40
C ASN A 134 13.43 -26.46 -17.97
N ARG A 135 14.30 -26.82 -18.92
CA ARG A 135 15.25 -25.88 -19.54
C ARG A 135 14.63 -24.58 -20.07
N ASN A 136 13.41 -24.62 -20.60
CA ASN A 136 12.73 -23.44 -21.14
C ASN A 136 12.25 -22.46 -20.05
N ASP A 137 12.25 -22.88 -18.79
CA ASP A 137 11.94 -22.01 -17.65
C ASP A 137 13.14 -21.17 -17.21
N SER A 138 14.31 -21.36 -17.82
CA SER A 138 15.49 -20.52 -17.56
C SER A 138 15.28 -19.11 -18.09
N GLY A 139 15.75 -18.12 -17.34
CA GLY A 139 15.65 -16.72 -17.74
C GLY A 139 15.62 -15.76 -16.54
N THR A 140 15.43 -14.49 -16.84
CA THR A 140 15.30 -13.45 -15.82
C THR A 140 13.84 -13.25 -15.48
N TYR A 141 13.52 -13.40 -14.20
CA TYR A 141 12.20 -13.18 -13.64
C TYR A 141 12.18 -11.85 -12.91
N LYS A 142 11.20 -11.02 -13.20
CA LYS A 142 11.01 -9.70 -12.60
C LYS A 142 9.76 -9.70 -11.75
N CYS A 143 9.90 -9.34 -10.48
CA CYS A 143 8.77 -8.94 -9.67
C CYS A 143 8.56 -7.43 -9.83
N SER A 144 7.32 -7.02 -10.07
CA SER A 144 6.90 -5.62 -10.09
C SER A 144 5.73 -5.41 -9.14
N VAL A 145 5.84 -4.39 -8.29
CA VAL A 145 4.77 -3.94 -7.40
C VAL A 145 4.30 -2.58 -7.89
N THR A 146 3.02 -2.47 -8.24
CA THR A 146 2.41 -1.22 -8.68
C THR A 146 1.35 -0.78 -7.68
N LEU A 147 1.51 0.43 -7.13
CA LEU A 147 0.52 1.05 -6.24
C LEU A 147 0.00 2.33 -6.86
N LYS A 148 -1.32 2.48 -6.87
CA LYS A 148 -1.97 3.71 -7.29
C LYS A 148 -2.13 4.65 -6.11
N VAL A 149 -1.35 5.72 -6.09
CA VAL A 149 -1.42 6.77 -5.07
C VAL A 149 -2.26 7.93 -5.60
N LYS A 150 -3.17 8.43 -4.77
CA LYS A 150 -4.01 9.58 -5.12
C LYS A 150 -3.52 10.81 -4.35
N PRO A 151 -2.94 11.82 -5.03
CA PRO A 151 -2.51 13.05 -4.38
C PRO A 151 -3.72 13.92 -4.01
N THR A 152 -3.49 14.95 -3.19
CA THR A 152 -4.49 15.93 -2.79
C THR A 152 -4.95 16.76 -3.98
N ILE A 153 -4.02 17.12 -4.87
CA ILE A 153 -4.25 17.87 -6.10
C ILE A 153 -3.64 17.08 -7.26
N GLY A 154 -4.41 16.89 -8.34
CA GLY A 154 -3.95 16.21 -9.54
C GLY A 154 -4.50 14.79 -9.70
N GLU A 155 -4.03 14.11 -10.73
CA GLU A 155 -4.44 12.75 -11.05
C GLU A 155 -3.70 11.71 -10.20
N SER A 156 -4.30 10.53 -10.06
CA SER A 156 -3.63 9.42 -9.39
C SER A 156 -2.38 8.99 -10.16
N VAL A 157 -1.31 8.72 -9.44
CA VAL A 157 -0.02 8.30 -9.99
C VAL A 157 0.24 6.85 -9.59
N ASP A 158 0.81 6.08 -10.50
CA ASP A 158 1.30 4.74 -10.18
C ASP A 158 2.76 4.83 -9.71
N ILE A 159 3.03 4.40 -8.49
CA ILE A 159 4.40 4.14 -8.01
C ILE A 159 4.74 2.68 -8.25
N ILE A 160 5.93 2.43 -8.79
CA ILE A 160 6.35 1.10 -9.22
C ILE A 160 7.68 0.77 -8.56
N GLY A 161 7.73 -0.36 -7.86
CA GLY A 161 8.96 -0.94 -7.32
C GLY A 161 9.23 -2.26 -8.03
N THR A 162 10.48 -2.52 -8.42
CA THR A 162 10.80 -3.73 -9.16
C THR A 162 12.13 -4.34 -8.75
N THR A 163 12.20 -5.67 -8.80
CA THR A 163 13.43 -6.44 -8.57
C THR A 163 13.45 -7.64 -9.50
N THR A 164 14.63 -8.21 -9.74
CA THR A 164 14.84 -9.31 -10.69
C THR A 164 15.71 -10.41 -10.10
N VAL A 165 15.47 -11.65 -10.52
CA VAL A 165 16.34 -12.80 -10.26
C VAL A 165 16.60 -13.56 -11.55
N HIS A 166 17.84 -14.02 -11.73
CA HIS A 166 18.21 -14.89 -12.83
C HIS A 166 18.06 -16.36 -12.41
N VAL A 167 17.27 -17.13 -13.16
CA VAL A 167 17.04 -18.56 -12.93
C VAL A 167 17.71 -19.36 -14.03
N ASN A 168 18.59 -20.29 -13.64
CA ASN A 168 19.30 -21.17 -14.54
C ASN A 168 18.96 -22.63 -14.23
N ILE A 169 18.35 -23.33 -15.19
CA ILE A 169 17.94 -24.73 -15.06
C ILE A 169 18.99 -25.65 -15.69
N LEU A 170 19.62 -26.47 -14.86
CA LEU A 170 20.65 -27.44 -15.22
C LEU A 170 20.03 -28.77 -15.65
N CYS A 171 20.69 -29.44 -16.60
CA CYS A 171 20.27 -30.75 -17.10
C CYS A 171 20.29 -31.79 -15.98
N LYS A 172 19.32 -32.71 -16.00
CA LYS A 172 19.41 -33.93 -15.21
C LYS A 172 20.36 -34.90 -15.92
N TYR A 173 21.44 -35.30 -15.24
CA TYR A 173 22.37 -36.34 -15.72
C TYR A 173 21.75 -37.73 -15.62
#